data_AF-A0A849WTW9-F1
#
_entry.id   AF-A0A849WTW9-F1
#
_cell.length_a   1.000
_cell.length_b   1.000
_cell.length_c   1.000
_cell.angle_alpha   90.00
_cell.angle_beta   90.00
_cell.angle_gamma   90.00
#
_symmetry.space_group_name_H-M   'P 1'
#
loop_
_entity.id
_entity.type
_entity.pdbx_description
1 polymer ?
#
loop_
_entity_poly.entity_id
_entity_poly.type
_entity_poly.pdbx_seq_one_letter_code
_entity_poly.pdbx_strand_id
1 'polypeptide(L)'
;MKNYHVKKLMLGIFLCLMTMAFSALAEEEKEWTFLIFLNANNNLDYYGDLNLKQMEEIGSTDKINIVVQWGSMKRPSVKRMLIQKNNSENKDQIISPVIEDLGAVDMGDQNEFLKFLKWGKEKFPAKKYFVSLWNHGNGWYKSKTDLHVNDISYDDKTGNKITTEQLGVVLKDFTTELGRKIDVLGSDACLMSMAEVASEVKDSVHYFAGSQEVEPGDGWPYSPFLSEWTQRAEIDGAGVGKILAEQYLKAYSENGVYTSGDVTFSVLDLDRMGDYEQFVAGLSKELQLLSSEQLKQSVEAAYNTLSFTYSDYKDLGHFLKLLNDKQLVTAETMYNYTKTLEQLVISNQVSPAYAEAKGISIWLPDSEWQRGRNAERYEKLKFNQNSGWLEFLKKLEF
;
A
#
# COMPACT_ATOMS: atom_id res chain seq x y z
N MET A 1 -94.51 -15.79 -15.89
CA MET A 1 -94.04 -16.07 -14.52
C MET A 1 -92.62 -16.62 -14.57
N LYS A 2 -91.67 -15.83 -14.07
CA LYS A 2 -90.36 -16.15 -13.47
C LYS A 2 -89.28 -15.17 -13.97
N ASN A 3 -88.96 -14.25 -13.08
CA ASN A 3 -87.81 -13.35 -13.07
C ASN A 3 -86.50 -14.15 -13.10
N TYR A 4 -85.43 -13.59 -13.67
CA TYR A 4 -84.17 -13.40 -12.94
C TYR A 4 -83.35 -12.25 -13.52
N HIS A 5 -83.03 -11.33 -12.62
CA HIS A 5 -82.10 -10.21 -12.57
C HIS A 5 -80.76 -10.30 -13.36
N VAL A 6 -80.35 -9.20 -14.05
CA VAL A 6 -79.25 -8.25 -13.68
C VAL A 6 -77.85 -8.77 -14.10
N LYS A 7 -76.91 -8.07 -14.76
CA LYS A 7 -76.30 -6.75 -14.54
C LYS A 7 -75.41 -6.38 -15.75
N LYS A 8 -75.20 -5.07 -15.97
CA LYS A 8 -74.20 -4.46 -16.87
C LYS A 8 -72.78 -4.96 -16.59
N LEU A 9 -71.94 -5.03 -17.64
CA LEU A 9 -70.49 -4.89 -17.50
C LEU A 9 -69.91 -4.07 -18.65
N MET A 10 -69.35 -2.90 -18.28
CA MET A 10 -68.49 -2.08 -19.13
C MET A 10 -67.16 -2.82 -19.33
N LEU A 11 -66.72 -2.96 -20.57
CA LEU A 11 -65.39 -3.44 -20.89
C LEU A 11 -64.47 -2.21 -21.08
N GLY A 12 -63.82 -1.79 -19.99
CA GLY A 12 -62.66 -0.90 -20.06
C GLY A 12 -61.42 -1.73 -20.33
N ILE A 13 -60.76 -1.50 -21.46
CA ILE A 13 -59.46 -2.10 -21.78
C ILE A 13 -58.41 -1.38 -20.92
N PHE A 14 -57.94 -2.06 -19.89
CA PHE A 14 -56.84 -1.60 -19.05
C PHE A 14 -55.51 -1.99 -19.72
N LEU A 15 -54.74 -0.98 -20.10
CA LEU A 15 -53.39 -1.09 -20.64
C LEU A 15 -52.44 -1.49 -19.50
N CYS A 16 -52.09 -2.78 -19.38
CA CYS A 16 -51.03 -3.23 -18.49
C CYS A 16 -49.67 -3.14 -19.22
N LEU A 17 -49.06 -1.96 -19.17
CA LEU A 17 -47.62 -1.81 -19.42
C LEU A 17 -46.87 -2.39 -18.21
N MET A 18 -46.41 -3.63 -18.33
CA MET A 18 -45.44 -4.21 -17.41
C MET A 18 -44.08 -3.55 -17.66
N THR A 19 -43.77 -2.47 -16.96
CA THR A 19 -42.39 -2.02 -16.79
C THR A 19 -41.70 -2.99 -15.84
N MET A 20 -40.94 -3.96 -16.37
CA MET A 20 -39.94 -4.67 -15.58
C MET A 20 -38.87 -3.66 -15.19
N ALA A 21 -38.99 -3.08 -13.99
CA ALA A 21 -37.87 -2.44 -13.33
C ALA A 21 -36.87 -3.55 -12.97
N PHE A 22 -35.83 -3.71 -13.78
CA PHE A 22 -34.60 -4.37 -13.34
C PHE A 22 -33.99 -3.46 -12.26
N SER A 23 -34.43 -3.61 -11.02
CA SER A 23 -33.61 -3.20 -9.89
C SER A 23 -32.49 -4.23 -9.84
N ALA A 24 -31.31 -3.88 -10.34
CA ALA A 24 -30.10 -4.53 -9.84
C ALA A 24 -30.16 -4.36 -8.31
N LEU A 25 -30.37 -5.44 -7.57
CA LEU A 25 -30.23 -5.39 -6.13
C LEU A 25 -28.78 -4.96 -5.90
N ALA A 26 -28.59 -3.76 -5.35
CA ALA A 26 -27.29 -3.34 -4.88
C ALA A 26 -26.80 -4.43 -3.92
N GLU A 27 -25.59 -4.93 -4.15
CA GLU A 27 -25.00 -5.96 -3.29
C GLU A 27 -24.97 -5.44 -1.84
N GLU A 28 -25.29 -6.29 -0.87
CA GLU A 28 -25.38 -5.88 0.53
C GLU A 28 -24.03 -5.32 1.00
N GLU A 29 -24.06 -4.15 1.65
CA GLU A 29 -22.85 -3.51 2.17
C GLU A 29 -22.22 -4.39 3.25
N LYS A 30 -20.97 -4.84 3.02
CA LYS A 30 -20.22 -5.68 3.96
C LYS A 30 -19.37 -4.87 4.94
N GLU A 31 -18.79 -5.52 5.94
CA GLU A 31 -17.85 -4.86 6.86
C GLU A 31 -16.59 -4.39 6.13
N TRP A 32 -16.02 -5.25 5.27
CA TRP A 32 -14.81 -4.94 4.52
C TRP A 32 -14.91 -5.30 3.04
N THR A 33 -14.28 -4.48 2.21
CA THR A 33 -13.84 -4.87 0.88
C THR A 33 -12.32 -4.73 0.81
N PHE A 34 -11.65 -5.85 0.52
CA PHE A 34 -10.22 -5.93 0.24
C PHE A 34 -10.01 -5.92 -1.27
N LEU A 35 -9.48 -4.82 -1.80
CA LEU A 35 -9.18 -4.60 -3.22
C LEU A 35 -7.70 -4.85 -3.47
N ILE A 36 -7.36 -5.91 -4.20
CA ILE A 36 -5.99 -6.24 -4.56
C ILE A 36 -5.75 -5.96 -6.04
N PHE A 37 -4.87 -5.01 -6.32
CA PHE A 37 -4.39 -4.74 -7.66
C PHE A 37 -3.14 -5.59 -7.93
N LEU A 38 -3.37 -6.79 -8.46
CA LEU A 38 -2.36 -7.82 -8.67
C LEU A 38 -1.77 -7.70 -10.07
N ASN A 39 -0.80 -6.80 -10.22
CA ASN A 39 -0.08 -6.66 -11.47
C ASN A 39 1.05 -7.70 -11.53
N ALA A 40 0.81 -8.82 -12.19
CA ALA A 40 1.83 -9.85 -12.46
C ALA A 40 2.28 -9.84 -13.94
N ASN A 41 2.15 -8.71 -14.64
CA ASN A 41 2.68 -8.53 -16.00
C ASN A 41 4.21 -8.28 -15.98
N ASN A 42 4.97 -9.06 -15.21
CA ASN A 42 6.44 -9.03 -15.16
C ASN A 42 6.99 -10.39 -14.69
N ASN A 43 8.26 -10.44 -14.30
CA ASN A 43 8.93 -11.65 -13.81
C ASN A 43 8.38 -12.24 -12.49
N LEU A 44 7.47 -11.56 -11.80
CA LEU A 44 6.79 -12.07 -10.60
C LEU A 44 5.54 -12.90 -10.91
N ASP A 45 5.16 -13.08 -12.18
CA ASP A 45 3.92 -13.77 -12.61
C ASP A 45 3.63 -15.10 -11.88
N TYR A 46 4.66 -15.89 -11.61
CA TYR A 46 4.53 -17.13 -10.84
C TYR A 46 3.94 -16.92 -9.43
N TYR A 47 4.38 -15.87 -8.73
CA TYR A 47 3.93 -15.57 -7.38
C TYR A 47 2.50 -15.01 -7.38
N GLY A 48 2.08 -14.31 -8.43
CA GLY A 48 0.68 -13.89 -8.57
C GLY A 48 -0.29 -15.08 -8.62
N ASP A 49 0.06 -16.14 -9.36
CA ASP A 49 -0.68 -17.41 -9.34
C ASP A 49 -0.67 -18.08 -7.95
N LEU A 50 0.47 -18.07 -7.26
CA LEU A 50 0.61 -18.61 -5.90
C LEU A 50 -0.29 -17.88 -4.90
N ASN A 51 -0.25 -16.55 -4.90
CA ASN A 51 -1.00 -15.74 -3.93
C ASN A 51 -2.51 -15.83 -4.17
N LEU A 52 -2.97 -15.91 -5.43
CA LEU A 52 -4.38 -16.20 -5.71
C LEU A 52 -4.84 -17.52 -5.11
N LYS A 53 -4.04 -18.58 -5.21
CA LYS A 53 -4.35 -19.88 -4.60
C LYS A 53 -4.41 -19.80 -3.08
N GLN A 54 -3.47 -19.08 -2.45
CA GLN A 54 -3.49 -18.84 -1.01
C GLN A 54 -4.73 -18.06 -0.57
N MET A 55 -5.17 -17.06 -1.34
CA MET A 55 -6.42 -16.34 -1.07
C MET A 55 -7.64 -17.28 -1.20
N GLU A 56 -7.64 -18.19 -2.19
CA GLU A 56 -8.70 -19.20 -2.39
C GLU A 56 -8.77 -20.25 -1.27
N GLU A 57 -7.76 -20.40 -0.42
CA GLU A 57 -7.86 -21.29 0.76
C GLU A 57 -8.92 -20.76 1.76
N ILE A 58 -9.10 -19.44 1.79
CA ILE A 58 -10.01 -18.75 2.71
C ILE A 58 -11.26 -18.24 1.98
N GLY A 59 -11.07 -17.47 0.90
CA GLY A 59 -12.14 -16.87 0.13
C GLY A 59 -12.86 -15.70 0.79
N SER A 60 -13.72 -15.02 0.02
CA SER A 60 -14.65 -14.01 0.54
C SER A 60 -15.66 -14.64 1.52
N THR A 61 -16.13 -13.85 2.48
CA THR A 61 -17.11 -14.26 3.50
C THR A 61 -18.40 -13.43 3.38
N ASP A 62 -19.35 -13.65 4.30
CA ASP A 62 -20.53 -12.79 4.49
C ASP A 62 -20.17 -11.38 4.94
N LYS A 63 -18.98 -11.19 5.55
CA LYS A 63 -18.51 -9.90 6.07
C LYS A 63 -17.36 -9.25 5.29
N ILE A 64 -16.63 -10.02 4.48
CA ILE A 64 -15.45 -9.53 3.77
C ILE A 64 -15.53 -9.91 2.28
N ASN A 65 -15.46 -8.92 1.40
CA ASN A 65 -15.19 -9.14 -0.03
C ASN A 65 -13.68 -9.18 -0.26
N ILE A 66 -13.19 -10.20 -0.95
CA ILE A 66 -11.81 -10.27 -1.44
C ILE A 66 -11.85 -10.18 -2.96
N VAL A 67 -11.38 -9.07 -3.51
CA VAL A 67 -11.59 -8.70 -4.90
C VAL A 67 -10.25 -8.40 -5.55
N VAL A 68 -9.96 -9.08 -6.66
CA VAL A 68 -8.66 -8.96 -7.34
C VAL A 68 -8.85 -8.46 -8.76
N GLN A 69 -8.07 -7.46 -9.17
CA GLN A 69 -7.77 -7.23 -10.58
C GLN A 69 -6.40 -7.80 -10.91
N TRP A 70 -6.37 -8.81 -11.78
CA TRP A 70 -5.20 -9.63 -12.02
C TRP A 70 -4.70 -9.49 -13.46
N GLY A 71 -3.48 -8.96 -13.60
CA GLY A 71 -2.67 -9.05 -14.81
C GLY A 71 -1.63 -10.17 -14.70
N SER A 72 -1.31 -10.85 -15.79
CA SER A 72 -0.38 -11.99 -15.82
C SER A 72 0.39 -12.05 -17.13
N MET A 73 1.71 -12.23 -17.07
CA MET A 73 2.56 -12.44 -18.27
C MET A 73 2.13 -13.63 -19.11
N LYS A 74 1.61 -14.69 -18.48
CA LYS A 74 1.19 -15.91 -19.19
C LYS A 74 -0.20 -15.80 -19.82
N ARG A 75 -0.95 -14.73 -19.54
CA ARG A 75 -2.36 -14.59 -19.94
C ARG A 75 -2.56 -13.40 -20.87
N PRO A 76 -3.46 -13.51 -21.86
CA PRO A 76 -3.70 -12.45 -22.84
C PRO A 76 -4.57 -11.32 -22.29
N SER A 77 -5.32 -11.55 -21.21
CA SER A 77 -6.24 -10.56 -20.63
C SER A 77 -6.05 -10.36 -19.13
N VAL A 78 -6.41 -9.16 -18.68
CA VAL A 78 -6.56 -8.79 -17.27
C VAL A 78 -7.98 -9.10 -16.83
N LYS A 79 -8.12 -9.66 -15.63
CA LYS A 79 -9.41 -10.14 -15.11
C LYS A 79 -9.73 -9.50 -13.78
N ARG A 80 -11.00 -9.20 -13.55
CA ARG A 80 -11.54 -8.86 -12.24
C ARG A 80 -12.25 -10.05 -11.65
N MET A 81 -11.92 -10.41 -10.42
CA MET A 81 -12.34 -11.65 -9.78
C MET A 81 -12.84 -11.38 -8.38
N LEU A 82 -13.89 -12.08 -7.98
CA LEU A 82 -14.29 -12.20 -6.57
C LEU A 82 -13.72 -13.51 -6.05
N ILE A 83 -12.79 -13.46 -5.11
CA ILE A 83 -12.12 -14.66 -4.61
C ILE A 83 -13.11 -15.47 -3.79
N GLN A 84 -13.24 -16.75 -4.14
CA GLN A 84 -14.10 -17.72 -3.48
C GLN A 84 -13.27 -18.85 -2.91
N LYS A 85 -13.76 -19.44 -1.82
CA LYS A 85 -13.07 -20.57 -1.22
C LYS A 85 -13.04 -21.74 -2.20
N ASN A 86 -11.85 -22.21 -2.54
CA ASN A 86 -11.67 -23.39 -3.36
C ASN A 86 -11.90 -24.64 -2.51
N ASN A 87 -13.04 -25.31 -2.71
CA ASN A 87 -13.39 -26.57 -2.07
C ASN A 87 -13.06 -27.81 -2.92
N SER A 88 -12.44 -27.64 -4.10
CA SER A 88 -12.00 -28.75 -4.95
C SER A 88 -10.84 -29.52 -4.30
N GLU A 89 -10.73 -30.81 -4.64
CA GLU A 89 -9.59 -31.66 -4.27
C GLU A 89 -8.28 -31.17 -4.92
N ASN A 90 -8.38 -30.61 -6.13
CA ASN A 90 -7.25 -30.01 -6.82
C ASN A 90 -7.11 -28.53 -6.44
N LYS A 91 -6.10 -28.22 -5.62
CA LYS A 91 -5.74 -26.85 -5.19
C LYS A 91 -4.81 -26.12 -6.15
N ASP A 92 -4.35 -26.78 -7.22
CA ASP A 92 -3.43 -26.17 -8.19
C ASP A 92 -4.13 -25.31 -9.24
N GLN A 93 -5.47 -25.33 -9.28
CA GLN A 93 -6.27 -24.52 -10.19
C GLN A 93 -6.89 -23.33 -9.46
N ILE A 94 -6.79 -22.16 -10.07
CA ILE A 94 -7.55 -20.97 -9.68
C ILE A 94 -8.96 -21.12 -10.25
N ILE A 95 -9.97 -21.15 -9.38
CA ILE A 95 -11.36 -21.45 -9.75
C ILE A 95 -12.33 -20.30 -9.45
N SER A 96 -11.85 -19.23 -8.82
CA SER A 96 -12.67 -18.08 -8.46
C SER A 96 -13.34 -17.47 -9.70
N PRO A 97 -14.60 -17.01 -9.59
CA PRO A 97 -15.34 -16.47 -10.72
C PRO A 97 -14.68 -15.22 -11.27
N VAL A 98 -14.56 -15.19 -12.60
CA VAL A 98 -14.23 -13.97 -13.35
C VAL A 98 -15.50 -13.14 -13.47
N ILE A 99 -15.49 -11.95 -12.89
CA ILE A 99 -16.60 -11.00 -12.93
C ILE A 99 -16.53 -10.17 -14.21
N GLU A 100 -15.33 -9.71 -14.57
CA GLU A 100 -15.07 -9.00 -15.83
C GLU A 100 -13.73 -9.45 -16.44
N ASP A 101 -13.72 -9.62 -17.76
CA ASP A 101 -12.49 -9.75 -18.56
C ASP A 101 -12.29 -8.42 -19.30
N LEU A 102 -11.20 -7.73 -18.97
CA LEU A 102 -10.91 -6.39 -19.48
C LEU A 102 -10.15 -6.41 -20.81
N GLY A 103 -9.78 -7.60 -21.32
CA GLY A 103 -8.81 -7.73 -22.39
C GLY A 103 -7.42 -7.25 -21.97
N ALA A 104 -6.64 -6.74 -22.91
CA ALA A 104 -5.33 -6.17 -22.63
C ALA A 104 -5.48 -4.73 -22.11
N VAL A 105 -5.24 -4.52 -20.82
CA VAL A 105 -5.13 -3.19 -20.20
C VAL A 105 -3.76 -3.03 -19.56
N ASP A 106 -3.32 -1.79 -19.48
CA ASP A 106 -2.04 -1.42 -18.88
C ASP A 106 -2.16 -1.37 -17.35
N MET A 107 -1.57 -2.36 -16.67
CA MET A 107 -1.57 -2.40 -15.21
C MET A 107 -0.52 -1.44 -14.60
N GLY A 108 0.31 -0.79 -15.43
CA GLY A 108 1.17 0.31 -15.04
C GLY A 108 0.52 1.69 -15.14
N ASP A 109 -0.71 1.80 -15.66
CA ASP A 109 -1.44 3.06 -15.76
C ASP A 109 -2.24 3.35 -14.48
N GLN A 110 -1.96 4.49 -13.86
CA GLN A 110 -2.68 5.02 -12.70
C GLN A 110 -4.21 5.10 -12.92
N ASN A 111 -4.65 5.35 -14.16
CA ASN A 111 -6.08 5.42 -14.49
C ASN A 111 -6.75 4.05 -14.46
N GLU A 112 -6.05 2.98 -14.85
CA GLU A 112 -6.58 1.62 -14.74
C GLU A 112 -6.69 1.20 -13.28
N PHE A 113 -5.75 1.64 -12.44
CA PHE A 113 -5.86 1.47 -11.00
C PHE A 113 -7.07 2.22 -10.42
N LEU A 114 -7.27 3.50 -10.77
CA LEU A 114 -8.45 4.26 -10.34
C LEU A 114 -9.76 3.61 -10.79
N LYS A 115 -9.83 3.13 -12.04
CA LYS A 115 -11.00 2.41 -12.57
C LYS A 115 -11.29 1.15 -11.76
N PHE A 116 -10.26 0.40 -11.35
CA PHE A 116 -10.43 -0.76 -10.48
C PHE A 116 -11.00 -0.37 -9.12
N LEU A 117 -10.48 0.67 -8.48
CA LEU A 117 -10.97 1.12 -7.17
C LEU A 117 -12.44 1.55 -7.22
N LYS A 118 -12.81 2.37 -8.22
CA LYS A 118 -14.19 2.82 -8.42
C LYS A 118 -15.13 1.66 -8.70
N TRP A 119 -14.72 0.75 -9.57
CA TRP A 119 -15.50 -0.45 -9.88
C TRP A 119 -15.67 -1.36 -8.66
N GLY A 120 -14.60 -1.58 -7.90
CA GLY A 120 -14.63 -2.39 -6.68
C GLY A 120 -15.56 -1.81 -5.63
N LYS A 121 -15.56 -0.49 -5.46
CA LYS A 121 -16.53 0.22 -4.60
C LYS A 121 -17.97 0.04 -5.07
N GLU A 122 -18.23 0.19 -6.37
CA GLU A 122 -19.58 0.10 -6.94
C GLU A 122 -20.15 -1.31 -6.86
N LYS A 123 -19.34 -2.33 -7.18
CA LYS A 123 -19.77 -3.74 -7.17
C LYS A 123 -19.79 -4.31 -5.76
N PHE A 124 -18.80 -3.99 -4.94
CA PHE A 124 -18.60 -4.56 -3.62
C PHE A 124 -18.58 -3.45 -2.56
N PRO A 125 -19.73 -2.81 -2.27
CA PRO A 125 -19.82 -1.77 -1.27
C PRO A 125 -19.47 -2.32 0.12
N ALA A 126 -18.71 -1.55 0.90
CA ALA A 126 -18.35 -1.92 2.25
C ALA A 126 -18.17 -0.71 3.18
N LYS A 127 -18.30 -0.99 4.48
CA LYS A 127 -18.03 -0.03 5.55
C LYS A 127 -16.56 0.27 5.71
N LYS A 128 -15.64 -0.57 5.25
CA LYS A 128 -14.20 -0.29 5.31
C LYS A 128 -13.49 -0.82 4.07
N TYR A 129 -12.44 -0.13 3.63
CA TYR A 129 -11.66 -0.51 2.45
C TYR A 129 -10.20 -0.74 2.80
N PHE A 130 -9.71 -1.94 2.48
CA PHE A 130 -8.29 -2.22 2.40
C PHE A 130 -7.93 -2.28 0.91
N VAL A 131 -7.03 -1.42 0.45
CA VAL A 131 -6.44 -1.44 -0.89
C VAL A 131 -5.01 -1.98 -0.83
N SER A 132 -4.67 -2.94 -1.70
CA SER A 132 -3.31 -3.45 -1.87
C SER A 132 -2.82 -3.25 -3.31
N LEU A 133 -1.58 -2.82 -3.46
CA LEU A 133 -0.82 -2.93 -4.70
C LEU A 133 0.21 -4.04 -4.54
N TRP A 134 0.16 -5.01 -5.45
CA TRP A 134 1.07 -6.16 -5.49
C TRP A 134 1.94 -6.05 -6.74
N ASN A 135 3.26 -5.95 -6.56
CA ASN A 135 4.27 -5.93 -7.64
C ASN A 135 5.72 -5.80 -7.07
N HIS A 136 6.67 -5.44 -7.93
CA HIS A 136 7.87 -4.69 -7.54
C HIS A 136 7.55 -3.33 -6.94
N GLY A 137 8.46 -2.87 -6.09
CA GLY A 137 8.48 -1.53 -5.51
C GLY A 137 9.89 -0.97 -5.43
N ASN A 138 10.01 0.35 -5.26
CA ASN A 138 11.29 1.05 -5.24
C ASN A 138 11.23 2.38 -4.47
N GLY A 139 10.18 2.60 -3.68
CA GLY A 139 9.88 3.89 -3.06
C GLY A 139 9.54 4.95 -4.11
N TRP A 140 10.44 5.93 -4.27
CA TRP A 140 10.27 7.09 -5.17
C TRP A 140 11.47 7.25 -6.12
N TYR A 141 12.25 6.19 -6.36
CA TYR A 141 13.48 6.30 -7.15
C TYR A 141 13.28 6.31 -8.66
N LYS A 142 14.09 7.16 -9.30
CA LYS A 142 14.40 7.01 -10.73
C LYS A 142 15.19 5.71 -10.92
N SER A 143 14.91 4.99 -11.98
CA SER A 143 15.71 3.86 -12.46
C SER A 143 17.20 4.19 -12.50
N LYS A 144 18.07 3.20 -12.29
CA LYS A 144 19.54 3.38 -12.30
C LYS A 144 20.08 3.72 -13.69
N THR A 145 19.46 3.19 -14.75
CA THR A 145 20.01 3.19 -16.12
C THR A 145 19.33 4.19 -17.06
N ASP A 146 18.12 4.61 -16.74
CA ASP A 146 17.36 5.60 -17.52
C ASP A 146 16.67 6.57 -16.56
N LEU A 147 16.35 7.78 -17.03
CA LEU A 147 15.68 8.81 -16.20
C LEU A 147 14.21 8.47 -15.92
N HIS A 148 13.78 7.25 -16.24
CA HIS A 148 12.43 6.76 -16.01
C HIS A 148 12.23 6.40 -14.54
N VAL A 149 11.07 6.76 -14.03
CA VAL A 149 10.66 6.45 -12.65
C VAL A 149 10.28 4.97 -12.56
N ASN A 150 10.73 4.28 -11.53
CA ASN A 150 10.41 2.86 -11.28
C ASN A 150 9.86 2.75 -9.87
N ASP A 151 8.66 3.25 -9.56
CA ASP A 151 8.22 3.30 -8.15
C ASP A 151 7.42 2.06 -7.73
N ILE A 152 6.25 1.80 -8.34
CA ILE A 152 5.43 0.62 -8.05
C ILE A 152 4.60 0.16 -9.27
N SER A 153 4.13 -1.09 -9.25
CA SER A 153 3.23 -1.66 -10.27
C SER A 153 3.83 -1.70 -11.67
N TYR A 154 4.95 -2.40 -11.83
CA TYR A 154 5.65 -2.52 -13.11
C TYR A 154 4.88 -3.44 -14.05
N ASP A 155 4.51 -2.92 -15.21
CA ASP A 155 3.94 -3.69 -16.30
C ASP A 155 4.97 -3.78 -17.44
N ASP A 156 5.67 -4.92 -17.54
CA ASP A 156 6.69 -5.16 -18.56
C ASP A 156 6.09 -5.33 -19.97
N LYS A 157 4.76 -5.54 -20.10
CA LYS A 157 4.12 -5.58 -21.41
C LYS A 157 3.99 -4.20 -22.03
N THR A 158 3.80 -3.16 -21.20
CA THR A 158 3.65 -1.77 -21.66
C THR A 158 4.88 -0.91 -21.38
N GLY A 159 5.72 -1.32 -20.43
CA GLY A 159 6.86 -0.55 -19.91
C GLY A 159 6.47 0.49 -18.87
N ASN A 160 5.17 0.62 -18.54
CA ASN A 160 4.66 1.62 -17.62
C ASN A 160 4.70 1.15 -16.17
N LYS A 161 4.68 2.15 -15.27
CA LYS A 161 4.67 2.01 -13.82
C LYS A 161 3.84 3.14 -13.25
N ILE A 162 3.35 2.97 -12.02
CA ILE A 162 2.69 4.04 -11.27
C ILE A 162 3.76 4.74 -10.44
N THR A 163 3.90 6.06 -10.59
CA THR A 163 4.80 6.85 -9.74
C THR A 163 4.20 7.12 -8.35
N THR A 164 5.02 7.44 -7.36
CA THR A 164 4.56 7.81 -6.01
C THR A 164 3.60 9.01 -6.05
N GLU A 165 3.87 10.01 -6.89
CA GLU A 165 3.01 11.18 -7.06
C GLU A 165 1.67 10.80 -7.72
N GLN A 166 1.72 9.92 -8.75
CA GLN A 166 0.53 9.38 -9.40
C GLN A 166 -0.33 8.56 -8.44
N LEU A 167 0.30 7.76 -7.57
CA LEU A 167 -0.39 7.03 -6.50
C LEU A 167 -1.12 8.00 -5.56
N GLY A 168 -0.46 9.09 -5.14
CA GLY A 168 -1.08 10.14 -4.34
C GLY A 168 -2.30 10.77 -5.01
N VAL A 169 -2.22 11.05 -6.33
CA VAL A 169 -3.35 11.59 -7.12
C VAL A 169 -4.51 10.59 -7.20
N VAL A 170 -4.24 9.34 -7.59
CA VAL A 170 -5.28 8.31 -7.73
C VAL A 170 -6.02 8.05 -6.42
N LEU A 171 -5.31 7.95 -5.31
CA LEU A 171 -5.94 7.71 -4.02
C LEU A 171 -6.75 8.91 -3.54
N LYS A 172 -6.34 10.14 -3.87
CA LYS A 172 -7.12 11.35 -3.60
C LYS A 172 -8.43 11.36 -4.41
N ASP A 173 -8.35 11.00 -5.69
CA ASP A 173 -9.53 10.90 -6.55
C ASP A 173 -10.49 9.83 -6.04
N PHE A 174 -9.98 8.67 -5.64
CA PHE A 174 -10.82 7.62 -5.04
C PHE A 174 -11.41 8.03 -3.69
N THR A 175 -10.64 8.71 -2.83
CA THR A 175 -11.12 9.24 -1.54
C THR A 175 -12.26 10.23 -1.72
N THR A 176 -12.19 11.07 -2.77
CA THR A 176 -13.26 12.01 -3.14
C THR A 176 -14.54 11.25 -3.49
N GLU A 177 -14.43 10.16 -4.25
CA GLU A 177 -15.56 9.29 -4.61
C GLU A 177 -16.10 8.46 -3.43
N LEU A 178 -15.23 8.08 -2.50
CA LEU A 178 -15.58 7.34 -1.29
C LEU A 178 -16.24 8.26 -0.24
N GLY A 179 -15.95 9.56 -0.27
CA GLY A 179 -16.43 10.57 0.68
C GLY A 179 -15.69 10.54 2.03
N ARG A 180 -14.61 9.77 2.13
CA ARG A 180 -13.79 9.55 3.33
C ARG A 180 -12.47 8.87 2.94
N LYS A 181 -11.49 8.90 3.83
CA LYS A 181 -10.22 8.20 3.65
C LYS A 181 -10.42 6.69 3.55
N ILE A 182 -9.49 6.04 2.85
CA ILE A 182 -9.32 4.60 2.78
C ILE A 182 -8.80 4.12 4.14
N ASP A 183 -9.38 3.06 4.70
CA ASP A 183 -8.98 2.55 6.01
C ASP A 183 -7.54 2.04 6.00
N VAL A 184 -7.17 1.23 5.00
CA VAL A 184 -5.81 0.70 4.88
C VAL A 184 -5.33 0.72 3.43
N LEU A 185 -4.13 1.25 3.21
CA LEU A 185 -3.33 0.98 2.02
C LEU A 185 -2.20 0.05 2.41
N GLY A 186 -1.99 -1.01 1.63
CA GLY A 186 -0.83 -1.88 1.81
C GLY A 186 -0.06 -2.04 0.52
N SER A 187 1.24 -2.19 0.67
CA SER A 187 2.17 -2.46 -0.42
C SER A 187 2.71 -3.88 -0.25
N ASP A 188 2.30 -4.79 -1.12
CA ASP A 188 2.98 -6.08 -1.31
C ASP A 188 4.05 -5.86 -2.38
N ALA A 189 5.02 -5.01 -2.02
CA ALA A 189 6.04 -4.46 -2.89
C ALA A 189 7.16 -3.79 -2.09
N CYS A 190 8.39 -3.98 -2.58
CA CYS A 190 9.64 -3.57 -1.96
C CYS A 190 9.76 -2.07 -1.64
N LEU A 191 10.41 -1.73 -0.53
CA LEU A 191 10.95 -0.38 -0.26
C LEU A 191 9.90 0.74 -0.20
N MET A 192 8.64 0.41 0.10
CA MET A 192 7.55 1.38 0.08
C MET A 192 7.29 2.04 1.45
N SER A 193 7.81 1.51 2.56
CA SER A 193 7.76 2.17 3.88
C SER A 193 8.76 3.32 3.99
N MET A 194 8.53 4.35 3.18
CA MET A 194 9.32 5.57 3.08
C MET A 194 8.47 6.77 3.50
N ALA A 195 9.07 7.73 4.20
CA ALA A 195 8.41 8.98 4.60
C ALA A 195 7.88 9.77 3.38
N GLU A 196 8.62 9.70 2.28
CA GLU A 196 8.26 10.29 0.99
C GLU A 196 6.96 9.69 0.43
N VAL A 197 6.84 8.36 0.45
CA VAL A 197 5.65 7.65 -0.02
C VAL A 197 4.47 7.92 0.90
N ALA A 198 4.68 7.78 2.22
CA ALA A 198 3.66 8.01 3.23
C ALA A 198 3.08 9.43 3.15
N SER A 199 3.92 10.44 2.96
CA SER A 199 3.49 11.84 2.80
C SER A 199 2.62 12.06 1.56
N GLU A 200 2.89 11.38 0.44
CA GLU A 200 2.09 11.53 -0.77
C GLU A 200 0.64 11.06 -0.58
N VAL A 201 0.43 10.04 0.26
CA VAL A 201 -0.86 9.36 0.43
C VAL A 201 -1.60 9.68 1.74
N LYS A 202 -0.98 10.37 2.71
CA LYS A 202 -1.53 10.59 4.06
C LYS A 202 -2.91 11.26 4.11
N ASP A 203 -3.24 12.09 3.13
CA ASP A 203 -4.53 12.79 3.09
C ASP A 203 -5.68 11.87 2.62
N SER A 204 -5.35 10.71 2.04
CA SER A 204 -6.28 9.76 1.42
C SER A 204 -6.44 8.46 2.21
N VAL A 205 -5.55 8.19 3.17
CA VAL A 205 -5.42 6.89 3.83
C VAL A 205 -5.25 7.09 5.34
N HIS A 206 -5.87 6.23 6.16
CA HIS A 206 -5.65 6.19 7.61
C HIS A 206 -4.39 5.40 7.98
N TYR A 207 -4.27 4.16 7.51
CA TYR A 207 -3.12 3.29 7.82
C TYR A 207 -2.38 2.82 6.57
N PHE A 208 -1.05 2.84 6.62
CA PHE A 208 -0.19 2.32 5.54
C PHE A 208 0.65 1.15 6.02
N ALA A 209 0.61 0.02 5.31
CA ALA A 209 1.39 -1.17 5.60
C ALA A 209 2.43 -1.43 4.51
N GLY A 210 3.69 -1.65 4.89
CA GLY A 210 4.76 -1.94 3.93
C GLY A 210 6.13 -2.16 4.55
N SER A 211 7.08 -2.57 3.71
CA SER A 211 8.47 -2.87 4.08
C SER A 211 9.42 -1.68 3.83
N GLN A 212 10.41 -1.50 4.73
CA GLN A 212 11.56 -0.62 4.51
C GLN A 212 12.59 -1.25 3.56
N GLU A 213 12.63 -2.57 3.49
CA GLU A 213 13.50 -3.40 2.67
C GLU A 213 12.77 -3.99 1.44
N VAL A 214 13.50 -4.68 0.57
CA VAL A 214 12.90 -5.61 -0.39
C VAL A 214 12.09 -6.70 0.30
N GLU A 215 10.97 -7.05 -0.32
CA GLU A 215 10.13 -8.17 0.10
C GLU A 215 10.55 -9.44 -0.66
N PRO A 216 10.58 -10.62 -0.02
CA PRO A 216 10.81 -11.87 -0.73
C PRO A 216 9.69 -12.14 -1.74
N GLY A 217 10.00 -12.88 -2.81
CA GLY A 217 9.08 -13.07 -3.95
C GLY A 217 7.73 -13.68 -3.59
N ASP A 218 7.65 -14.51 -2.55
CA ASP A 218 6.39 -15.10 -2.07
C ASP A 218 5.37 -14.04 -1.60
N GLY A 219 5.83 -12.83 -1.24
CA GLY A 219 5.00 -11.71 -0.82
C GLY A 219 4.28 -11.93 0.51
N TRP A 220 3.08 -11.38 0.65
CA TRP A 220 2.31 -11.55 1.87
C TRP A 220 1.84 -12.99 2.08
N PRO A 221 1.78 -13.47 3.33
CA PRO A 221 1.26 -14.79 3.65
C PRO A 221 -0.27 -14.79 3.66
N TYR A 222 -0.88 -14.70 2.47
CA TYR A 222 -2.32 -14.47 2.30
C TYR A 222 -3.19 -15.48 3.04
N SER A 223 -2.85 -16.77 3.04
CA SER A 223 -3.64 -17.80 3.73
C SER A 223 -3.72 -17.58 5.25
N PRO A 224 -2.61 -17.55 6.02
CA PRO A 224 -2.68 -17.30 7.46
C PRO A 224 -3.16 -15.89 7.81
N PHE A 225 -2.82 -14.87 7.00
CA PHE A 225 -3.32 -13.50 7.17
C PHE A 225 -4.86 -13.43 7.07
N LEU A 226 -5.43 -13.93 5.97
CA LEU A 226 -6.88 -13.91 5.74
C LEU A 226 -7.61 -14.82 6.72
N SER A 227 -7.01 -15.96 7.10
CA SER A 227 -7.58 -16.87 8.11
C SER A 227 -7.81 -16.15 9.44
N GLU A 228 -6.85 -15.33 9.89
CA GLU A 228 -6.97 -14.61 11.15
C GLU A 228 -7.87 -13.36 11.07
N TRP A 229 -7.84 -12.65 9.92
CA TRP A 229 -8.65 -11.47 9.72
C TRP A 229 -10.14 -11.79 9.56
N THR A 230 -10.50 -12.81 8.78
CA THR A 230 -11.91 -13.18 8.54
C THR A 230 -12.65 -13.61 9.82
N GLN A 231 -11.94 -14.11 10.83
CA GLN A 231 -12.49 -14.43 12.16
C GLN A 231 -12.75 -13.18 13.03
N ARG A 232 -12.20 -12.02 12.64
CA ARG A 232 -12.29 -10.74 13.36
C ARG A 232 -12.71 -9.61 12.43
N ALA A 233 -13.70 -9.86 11.57
CA ALA A 233 -14.11 -8.92 10.52
C ALA A 233 -14.52 -7.51 11.05
N GLU A 234 -14.93 -7.39 12.31
CA GLU A 234 -15.28 -6.08 12.92
C GLU A 234 -14.05 -5.21 13.26
N ILE A 235 -12.83 -5.77 13.20
CA ILE A 235 -11.59 -5.06 13.52
C ILE A 235 -11.44 -3.79 12.65
N ASP A 236 -10.71 -2.80 13.15
CA ASP A 236 -10.41 -1.57 12.43
C ASP A 236 -9.16 -1.70 11.54
N GLY A 237 -8.83 -0.63 10.81
CA GLY A 237 -7.68 -0.58 9.92
C GLY A 237 -6.34 -0.83 10.63
N ALA A 238 -6.16 -0.24 11.81
CA ALA A 238 -4.97 -0.45 12.64
C ALA A 238 -4.80 -1.93 13.00
N GLY A 239 -5.89 -2.58 13.40
CA GLY A 239 -5.87 -3.98 13.78
C GLY A 239 -5.59 -4.90 12.59
N VAL A 240 -6.24 -4.74 11.43
CA VAL A 240 -5.93 -5.58 10.25
C VAL A 240 -4.49 -5.39 9.77
N GLY A 241 -3.97 -4.16 9.78
CA GLY A 241 -2.57 -3.90 9.47
C GLY A 241 -1.61 -4.62 10.42
N LYS A 242 -1.90 -4.62 11.73
CA LYS A 242 -1.09 -5.34 12.73
C LYS A 242 -1.08 -6.85 12.49
N ILE A 243 -2.24 -7.44 12.18
CA ILE A 243 -2.34 -8.85 11.81
C ILE A 243 -1.42 -9.15 10.63
N LEU A 244 -1.48 -8.32 9.57
CA LEU A 244 -0.65 -8.51 8.39
C LEU A 244 0.84 -8.46 8.76
N ALA A 245 1.29 -7.45 9.51
CA ALA A 245 2.69 -7.31 9.88
C ALA A 245 3.19 -8.49 10.73
N GLU A 246 2.39 -8.93 11.71
CA GLU A 246 2.74 -10.07 12.58
C GLU A 246 2.81 -11.38 11.79
N GLN A 247 1.84 -11.62 10.90
CA GLN A 247 1.85 -12.81 10.04
C GLN A 247 3.00 -12.78 9.04
N TYR A 248 3.36 -11.61 8.52
CA TYR A 248 4.48 -11.44 7.60
C TYR A 248 5.80 -11.87 8.24
N LEU A 249 6.16 -11.31 9.41
CA LEU A 249 7.37 -11.72 10.13
C LEU A 249 7.34 -13.21 10.50
N LYS A 250 6.19 -13.72 10.94
CA LYS A 250 6.04 -15.14 11.26
C LYS A 250 6.28 -16.03 10.03
N ALA A 251 5.79 -15.63 8.86
CA ALA A 251 5.90 -16.40 7.63
C ALA A 251 7.35 -16.60 7.16
N TYR A 252 8.23 -15.63 7.44
CA TYR A 252 9.65 -15.68 7.10
C TYR A 252 10.57 -16.04 8.29
N SER A 253 9.98 -16.47 9.41
CA SER A 253 10.74 -17.02 10.54
C SER A 253 11.15 -18.49 10.30
N GLU A 254 12.03 -19.04 11.14
CA GLU A 254 12.51 -20.43 11.03
C GLU A 254 11.40 -21.49 10.96
N ASN A 255 10.25 -21.23 11.60
CA ASN A 255 9.08 -22.12 11.60
C ASN A 255 7.89 -21.53 10.78
N GLY A 256 8.19 -20.61 9.87
CA GLY A 256 7.23 -19.95 9.02
C GLY A 256 6.70 -20.83 7.89
N VAL A 257 5.73 -20.30 7.14
CA VAL A 257 5.15 -20.97 5.96
C VAL A 257 6.03 -20.79 4.71
N TYR A 258 6.99 -19.86 4.74
CA TYR A 258 7.94 -19.61 3.67
C TYR A 258 9.36 -19.96 4.09
N THR A 259 10.28 -19.88 3.12
CA THR A 259 11.71 -19.98 3.42
C THR A 259 12.11 -18.83 4.33
N SER A 260 12.85 -19.14 5.39
CA SER A 260 13.26 -18.09 6.34
C SER A 260 14.11 -17.03 5.64
N GLY A 261 13.91 -15.77 6.04
CA GLY A 261 14.57 -14.63 5.42
C GLY A 261 14.60 -13.43 6.35
N ASP A 262 15.53 -12.53 6.06
CA ASP A 262 15.59 -11.25 6.75
C ASP A 262 14.61 -10.28 6.13
N VAL A 263 13.68 -9.79 6.96
CA VAL A 263 12.54 -9.00 6.50
C VAL A 263 12.24 -7.84 7.43
N THR A 264 11.62 -6.81 6.88
CA THR A 264 11.03 -5.69 7.62
C THR A 264 9.59 -5.52 7.20
N PHE A 265 8.69 -5.21 8.12
CA PHE A 265 7.32 -4.85 7.77
C PHE A 265 6.70 -4.00 8.87
N SER A 266 6.07 -2.90 8.48
CA SER A 266 5.56 -1.92 9.43
C SER A 266 4.15 -1.47 9.07
N VAL A 267 3.47 -0.87 10.05
CA VAL A 267 2.18 -0.23 9.88
C VAL A 267 2.29 1.19 10.42
N LEU A 268 2.01 2.16 9.55
CA LEU A 268 2.03 3.59 9.84
C LEU A 268 0.59 4.12 10.04
N ASP A 269 0.36 4.90 11.08
CA ASP A 269 -0.82 5.75 11.27
C ASP A 269 -0.58 7.10 10.56
N LEU A 270 -1.14 7.23 9.36
CA LEU A 270 -0.92 8.40 8.51
C LEU A 270 -1.67 9.64 8.99
N ASP A 271 -2.62 9.51 9.92
CA ASP A 271 -3.18 10.69 10.59
C ASP A 271 -2.14 11.38 11.49
N ARG A 272 -1.04 10.68 11.83
CA ARG A 272 0.11 11.21 12.57
C ARG A 272 1.28 11.67 11.69
N MET A 273 1.18 11.46 10.36
CA MET A 273 2.26 11.83 9.45
C MET A 273 2.56 13.33 9.45
N GLY A 274 1.56 14.18 9.68
CA GLY A 274 1.76 15.63 9.81
C GLY A 274 2.63 16.04 11.00
N ASP A 275 2.51 15.33 12.13
CA ASP A 275 3.34 15.57 13.32
C ASP A 275 4.80 15.14 13.05
N TYR A 276 4.98 14.02 12.34
CA TYR A 276 6.30 13.55 11.89
C TYR A 276 6.98 14.52 10.93
N GLU A 277 6.25 15.04 9.93
CA GLU A 277 6.79 16.04 9.02
C GLU A 277 7.20 17.34 9.74
N GLN A 278 6.41 17.78 10.72
CA GLN A 278 6.76 18.94 11.55
C GLN A 278 8.01 18.68 12.41
N PHE A 279 8.14 17.49 12.97
CA PHE A 279 9.36 17.08 13.66
C PHE A 279 10.58 17.15 12.72
N VAL A 280 10.49 16.55 11.52
CA VAL A 280 11.57 16.57 10.53
C VAL A 280 11.86 18.00 10.07
N ALA A 281 10.86 18.88 10.01
CA ALA A 281 11.04 20.30 9.72
C ALA A 281 11.86 21.04 10.79
N GLY A 282 11.58 20.75 12.06
CA GLY A 282 12.38 21.24 13.18
C GLY A 282 13.82 20.72 13.12
N LEU A 283 13.97 19.41 12.93
CA LEU A 283 15.26 18.75 12.81
C LEU A 283 16.09 19.31 11.64
N SER A 284 15.50 19.47 10.45
CA SER A 284 16.18 20.03 9.28
C SER A 284 16.76 21.42 9.60
N LYS A 285 16.01 22.27 10.29
CA LYS A 285 16.47 23.61 10.69
C LYS A 285 17.58 23.54 11.74
N GLU A 286 17.46 22.65 12.73
CA GLU A 286 18.51 22.42 13.74
C GLU A 286 19.82 22.00 13.08
N LEU A 287 19.78 21.01 12.20
CA LEU A 287 20.98 20.45 11.56
C LEU A 287 21.63 21.43 10.56
N GLN A 288 20.87 22.34 9.96
CA GLN A 288 21.41 23.41 9.10
C GLN A 288 22.29 24.42 9.85
N LEU A 289 22.18 24.50 11.18
CA LEU A 289 22.96 25.42 12.03
C LEU A 289 24.31 24.82 12.46
N LEU A 290 24.56 23.55 12.16
CA LEU A 290 25.82 22.89 12.48
C LEU A 290 27.01 23.58 11.78
N SER A 291 28.13 23.65 12.50
CA SER A 291 29.40 24.10 11.92
C SER A 291 29.89 23.12 10.84
N SER A 292 30.82 23.56 9.99
CA SER A 292 31.41 22.69 8.94
C SER A 292 32.03 21.40 9.50
N GLU A 293 32.62 21.45 10.70
CA GLU A 293 33.17 20.24 11.33
C GLU A 293 32.08 19.28 11.80
N GLN A 294 31.01 19.81 12.38
CA GLN A 294 29.85 19.01 12.78
C GLN A 294 29.10 18.43 11.57
N LEU A 295 29.03 19.16 10.44
CA LEU A 295 28.45 18.64 9.20
C LEU A 295 29.25 17.45 8.64
N LYS A 296 30.58 17.47 8.72
CA LYS A 296 31.41 16.29 8.38
C LYS A 296 31.11 15.09 9.28
N GLN A 297 30.92 15.33 10.56
CA GLN A 297 30.49 14.29 11.51
C GLN A 297 29.09 13.77 11.19
N SER A 298 28.17 14.62 10.71
CA SER A 298 26.86 14.20 10.21
C SER A 298 26.96 13.36 8.94
N VAL A 299 27.89 13.67 8.03
CA VAL A 299 28.19 12.83 6.85
C VAL A 299 28.69 11.45 7.28
N GLU A 300 29.62 11.38 8.24
CA GLU A 300 30.09 10.11 8.81
C GLU A 300 28.94 9.31 9.45
N ALA A 301 28.06 9.97 10.21
CA ALA A 301 26.87 9.33 10.76
C ALA A 301 25.92 8.84 9.65
N ALA A 302 25.74 9.61 8.57
CA ALA A 302 24.93 9.21 7.43
C ALA A 302 25.50 7.93 6.79
N TYR A 303 26.81 7.84 6.54
CA TYR A 303 27.45 6.64 5.99
C TYR A 303 27.26 5.38 6.84
N ASN A 304 27.24 5.54 8.17
CA ASN A 304 27.11 4.43 9.12
C ASN A 304 25.66 4.11 9.50
N THR A 305 24.69 4.85 8.97
CA THR A 305 23.29 4.63 9.30
C THR A 305 22.78 3.35 8.65
N LEU A 306 21.95 2.59 9.38
CA LEU A 306 21.24 1.43 8.85
C LEU A 306 20.52 1.83 7.56
N SER A 307 20.91 1.15 6.48
CA SER A 307 20.33 1.29 5.16
C SER A 307 19.77 -0.05 4.70
N PHE A 308 18.99 0.01 3.64
CA PHE A 308 18.32 -1.14 3.04
C PHE A 308 18.99 -1.47 1.71
N THR A 309 18.29 -2.15 0.79
CA THR A 309 18.81 -2.44 -0.57
C THR A 309 19.40 -1.21 -1.27
N TYR A 310 18.86 -0.01 -1.00
CA TYR A 310 19.51 1.24 -1.37
C TYR A 310 20.25 1.84 -0.19
N SER A 311 21.53 2.13 -0.41
CA SER A 311 22.42 2.67 0.62
C SER A 311 21.97 4.05 1.13
N ASP A 312 21.16 4.79 0.36
CA ASP A 312 20.59 6.08 0.70
C ASP A 312 19.10 6.05 1.10
N TYR A 313 18.51 4.86 1.23
CA TYR A 313 17.27 4.64 1.99
C TYR A 313 17.66 4.25 3.40
N LYS A 314 17.45 5.17 4.34
CA LYS A 314 18.03 5.07 5.68
C LYS A 314 16.98 5.19 6.76
N ASP A 315 17.26 4.53 7.88
CA ASP A 315 16.43 4.66 9.07
C ASP A 315 16.75 5.97 9.82
N LEU A 316 15.77 6.89 9.90
CA LEU A 316 15.97 8.19 10.56
C LEU A 316 16.31 8.04 12.05
N GLY A 317 15.73 7.03 12.72
CA GLY A 317 15.96 6.83 14.15
C GLY A 317 17.37 6.35 14.43
N HIS A 318 17.89 5.46 13.59
CA HIS A 318 19.28 5.07 13.67
C HIS A 318 20.24 6.23 13.34
N PHE A 319 19.91 7.07 12.35
CA PHE A 319 20.70 8.28 12.08
C PHE A 319 20.74 9.23 13.28
N LEU A 320 19.58 9.50 13.89
CA LEU A 320 19.48 10.36 15.07
C LEU A 320 20.24 9.81 16.27
N LYS A 321 20.24 8.50 16.48
CA LYS A 321 21.08 7.82 17.49
C LYS A 321 22.56 8.16 17.29
N LEU A 322 23.06 8.01 16.05
CA LEU A 322 24.46 8.31 15.72
C LEU A 322 24.81 9.81 15.87
N LEU A 323 23.88 10.70 15.51
CA LEU A 323 24.05 12.14 15.73
C LEU A 323 24.08 12.48 17.22
N ASN A 324 23.21 11.86 18.02
CA ASN A 324 23.15 12.06 19.47
C ASN A 324 24.42 11.59 20.17
N ASP A 325 24.99 10.45 19.76
CA ASP A 325 26.27 9.95 20.29
C ASP A 325 27.42 10.93 20.06
N LYS A 326 27.36 11.69 18.95
CA LYS A 326 28.29 12.78 18.63
C LYS A 326 27.86 14.15 19.19
N GLN A 327 26.78 14.22 19.97
CA GLN A 327 26.21 15.45 20.55
C GLN A 327 25.84 16.51 19.50
N LEU A 328 25.36 16.06 18.34
CA LEU A 328 24.97 16.91 17.20
C LEU A 328 23.48 17.28 17.20
N VAL A 329 22.69 16.63 18.05
CA VAL A 329 21.27 16.93 18.27
C VAL A 329 21.00 17.03 19.76
N THR A 330 19.96 17.77 20.14
CA THR A 330 19.60 17.94 21.55
C THR A 330 18.87 16.71 22.13
N ALA A 331 18.89 16.58 23.46
CA ALA A 331 18.06 15.59 24.16
C ALA A 331 16.55 15.82 23.94
N GLU A 332 16.14 17.07 23.74
CA GLU A 332 14.76 17.42 23.39
C GLU A 332 14.38 16.89 22.00
N THR A 333 15.28 17.01 21.02
CA THR A 333 15.14 16.45 19.68
C THR A 333 14.94 14.94 19.74
N MET A 334 15.75 14.23 20.54
CA MET A 334 15.61 12.79 20.73
C MET A 334 14.29 12.41 21.41
N TYR A 335 13.86 13.16 22.42
CA TYR A 335 12.58 12.93 23.09
C TYR A 335 11.39 13.12 22.14
N ASN A 336 11.40 14.22 21.37
CA ASN A 336 10.36 14.54 20.41
C ASN A 336 10.32 13.51 19.27
N TYR A 337 11.47 13.02 18.80
CA TYR A 337 11.53 11.95 17.82
C TYR A 337 10.84 10.69 18.33
N THR A 338 11.23 10.17 19.50
CA THR A 338 10.67 8.93 20.06
C THR A 338 9.16 9.04 20.20
N LYS A 339 8.66 10.14 20.78
CA LYS A 339 7.22 10.37 20.94
C LYS A 339 6.47 10.39 19.60
N THR A 340 7.04 11.06 18.60
CA THR A 340 6.39 11.21 17.29
C THR A 340 6.40 9.88 16.52
N LEU A 341 7.52 9.15 16.58
CA LEU A 341 7.65 7.84 15.97
C LEU A 341 6.70 6.82 16.59
N GLU A 342 6.56 6.75 17.91
CA GLU A 342 5.63 5.83 18.59
C GLU A 342 4.16 6.05 18.21
N GLN A 343 3.81 7.29 17.83
CA GLN A 343 2.47 7.60 17.34
C GLN A 343 2.29 7.22 15.88
N LEU A 344 3.32 7.42 15.05
CA LEU A 344 3.30 7.11 13.63
C LEU A 344 3.39 5.59 13.38
N VAL A 345 4.35 4.90 13.98
CA VAL A 345 4.64 3.48 13.69
C VAL A 345 3.92 2.61 14.72
N ILE A 346 2.71 2.17 14.39
CA ILE A 346 1.85 1.41 15.31
C ILE A 346 2.15 -0.09 15.33
N SER A 347 2.94 -0.58 14.37
CA SER A 347 3.52 -1.92 14.34
C SER A 347 4.83 -1.88 13.58
N ASN A 348 5.87 -2.52 14.10
CA ASN A 348 7.17 -2.68 13.45
C ASN A 348 7.67 -4.10 13.69
N GLN A 349 7.63 -4.92 12.66
CA GLN A 349 7.98 -6.34 12.71
C GLN A 349 9.22 -6.56 11.85
N VAL A 350 10.32 -6.95 12.48
CA VAL A 350 11.64 -7.04 11.85
C VAL A 350 12.35 -8.33 12.24
N SER A 351 13.09 -8.90 11.30
CA SER A 351 14.01 -10.00 11.60
C SER A 351 15.22 -9.50 12.42
N PRO A 352 15.98 -10.41 13.05
CA PRO A 352 17.15 -10.02 13.85
C PRO A 352 18.20 -9.19 13.11
N ALA A 353 18.38 -9.38 11.80
CA ALA A 353 19.32 -8.59 10.99
C ALA A 353 18.94 -7.10 10.94
N TYR A 354 17.65 -6.78 11.10
CA TYR A 354 17.10 -5.43 11.07
C TYR A 354 16.62 -4.94 12.44
N ALA A 355 17.17 -5.46 13.54
CA ALA A 355 16.71 -5.13 14.91
C ALA A 355 16.74 -3.63 15.26
N GLU A 356 17.57 -2.84 14.58
CA GLU A 356 17.64 -1.38 14.77
C GLU A 356 16.64 -0.60 13.90
N ALA A 357 16.00 -1.24 12.91
CA ALA A 357 15.02 -0.59 12.03
C ALA A 357 13.77 -0.17 12.82
N LYS A 358 13.24 1.00 12.49
CA LYS A 358 12.19 1.71 13.21
C LYS A 358 10.85 1.74 12.48
N GLY A 359 10.77 1.09 11.33
CA GLY A 359 9.54 0.91 10.55
C GLY A 359 9.37 1.91 9.41
N ILE A 360 10.10 3.03 9.39
CA ILE A 360 9.99 4.03 8.32
C ILE A 360 11.36 4.55 7.88
N SER A 361 11.58 4.50 6.58
CA SER A 361 12.80 4.99 5.94
C SER A 361 12.63 6.44 5.48
N ILE A 362 13.75 7.14 5.32
CA ILE A 362 13.85 8.48 4.73
C ILE A 362 14.97 8.47 3.71
N TRP A 363 14.88 9.31 2.69
CA TRP A 363 16.04 9.54 1.82
C TRP A 363 17.13 10.34 2.53
N LEU A 364 18.32 9.76 2.60
CA LEU A 364 19.51 10.40 3.11
C LEU A 364 20.69 9.97 2.22
N PRO A 365 21.03 10.78 1.19
CA PRO A 365 22.06 10.46 0.20
C PRO A 365 23.40 10.18 0.87
N ASP A 366 24.22 9.38 0.21
CA ASP A 366 25.60 9.10 0.61
C ASP A 366 26.63 9.64 -0.40
N SER A 367 26.18 10.37 -1.43
CA SER A 367 27.07 10.97 -2.41
C SER A 367 26.47 12.19 -3.08
N GLU A 368 27.34 13.09 -3.53
CA GLU A 368 26.95 14.25 -4.36
C GLU A 368 26.22 13.84 -5.63
N TRP A 369 26.63 12.71 -6.23
CA TRP A 369 26.01 12.20 -7.44
C TRP A 369 24.56 11.75 -7.21
N GLN A 370 24.28 10.99 -6.14
CA GLN A 370 22.92 10.57 -5.79
C GLN A 370 22.05 11.79 -5.48
N ARG A 371 22.57 12.72 -4.67
CA ARG A 371 21.88 13.97 -4.33
C ARG A 371 21.51 14.75 -5.58
N GLY A 372 22.48 15.01 -6.47
CA GLY A 372 22.26 15.76 -7.71
C GLY A 372 21.27 15.10 -8.67
N ARG A 373 21.28 13.77 -8.79
CA ARG A 373 20.37 13.02 -9.67
C ARG A 373 18.91 13.12 -9.25
N ASN A 374 18.67 13.15 -7.93
CA ASN A 374 17.34 13.00 -7.35
C ASN A 374 16.75 14.30 -6.80
N ALA A 375 17.56 15.31 -6.48
CA ALA A 375 17.14 16.55 -5.82
C ALA A 375 15.95 17.25 -6.50
N GLU A 376 15.96 17.37 -7.84
CA GLU A 376 14.88 18.07 -8.56
C GLU A 376 13.53 17.37 -8.45
N ARG A 377 13.51 16.03 -8.39
CA ARG A 377 12.29 15.27 -8.15
C ARG A 377 11.90 15.35 -6.68
N TYR A 378 12.87 15.13 -5.80
CA TYR A 378 12.66 15.15 -4.35
C TYR A 378 12.07 16.48 -3.87
N GLU A 379 12.53 17.60 -4.45
CA GLU A 379 12.04 18.95 -4.13
C GLU A 379 10.53 19.08 -4.33
N LYS A 380 9.96 18.33 -5.28
CA LYS A 380 8.54 18.36 -5.64
C LYS A 380 7.67 17.43 -4.78
N LEU A 381 8.28 16.49 -4.05
CA LEU A 381 7.54 15.58 -3.17
C LEU A 381 6.96 16.34 -1.97
N LYS A 382 5.73 15.99 -1.57
CA LYS A 382 5.05 16.60 -0.43
C LYS A 382 5.88 16.51 0.85
N PHE A 383 6.58 15.40 1.05
CA PHE A 383 7.41 15.23 2.24
C PHE A 383 8.46 16.33 2.35
N ASN A 384 9.17 16.64 1.27
CA ASN A 384 10.13 17.74 1.26
C ASN A 384 9.44 19.10 1.35
N GLN A 385 8.30 19.31 0.70
CA GLN A 385 7.56 20.56 0.81
C GLN A 385 7.11 20.87 2.25
N ASN A 386 6.78 19.83 3.02
CA ASN A 386 6.34 19.94 4.41
C ASN A 386 7.52 20.00 5.41
N SER A 387 8.61 19.28 5.13
CA SER A 387 9.75 19.16 6.05
C SER A 387 10.94 20.07 5.73
N GLY A 388 11.11 20.50 4.49
CA GLY A 388 12.33 21.16 4.04
C GLY A 388 13.59 20.31 4.25
N TRP A 389 13.48 18.97 4.27
CA TRP A 389 14.60 18.07 4.54
C TRP A 389 15.77 18.27 3.55
N LEU A 390 15.46 18.54 2.28
CA LEU A 390 16.46 18.81 1.25
C LEU A 390 17.37 19.99 1.57
N GLU A 391 16.91 20.97 2.35
CA GLU A 391 17.73 22.12 2.74
C GLU A 391 18.87 21.73 3.69
N PHE A 392 18.63 20.76 4.58
CA PHE A 392 19.71 20.14 5.36
C PHE A 392 20.60 19.27 4.47
N LEU A 393 20.02 18.42 3.61
CA LEU A 393 20.80 17.56 2.72
C LEU A 393 21.74 18.37 1.81
N LYS A 394 21.37 19.62 1.46
CA LYS A 394 22.21 20.53 0.70
C LYS A 394 23.45 21.04 1.44
N LYS A 395 23.52 20.89 2.76
CA LYS A 395 24.67 21.26 3.61
C LYS A 395 25.69 20.14 3.76
N LEU A 396 25.32 18.90 3.44
CA LEU A 396 26.23 17.77 3.51
C LEU A 396 27.18 17.81 2.31
N GLU A 397 28.47 17.89 2.59
CA GLU A 397 29.57 17.83 1.61
C GLU A 397 30.13 16.40 1.64
N PHE A 398 29.81 15.59 0.63
CA PHE A 398 30.17 14.16 0.54
C PHE A 398 31.53 13.90 -0.09
#